data_AF-C6L9X6-F1
#
_entry.id   AF-C6L9X6-F1
#
_cell.length_a   1.000
_cell.length_b   1.000
_cell.length_c   1.000
_cell.angle_alpha   90.00
_cell.angle_beta   90.00
_cell.angle_gamma   90.00
#
_symmetry.space_group_name_H-M   'P 1'
#
loop_
_entity.id
_entity.type
_entity.pdbx_description
1 polymer ?
#
loop_
_entity_poly.entity_id
_entity_poly.type
_entity_poly.pdbx_seq_one_letter_code
_entity_poly.pdbx_strand_id
1 'polypeptide(L)' 'MAYRNIAIINGEEKELKELSEEERKRLAELWNRRAAEAVNYKEVESA' A
#
# COMPACT_ATOMS: atom_id res chain seq x y z
N MET A 1 -7.78 -0.60 23.84
CA MET A 1 -7.12 0.24 22.82
C MET A 1 -7.72 -0.10 21.46
N ALA A 2 -8.22 0.89 20.73
CA ALA A 2 -8.69 0.70 19.36
C ALA A 2 -7.59 1.14 18.39
N TYR A 3 -7.08 0.21 17.59
CA TYR A 3 -6.11 0.52 16.55
C TYR A 3 -6.85 0.97 15.28
N ARG A 4 -6.39 2.05 14.67
CA ARG A 4 -6.90 2.54 13.39
C ARG A 4 -5.79 2.42 12.35
N ASN A 5 -6.11 1.82 11.21
CA ASN A 5 -5.18 1.76 10.09
C ASN A 5 -5.42 3.02 9.24
N ILE A 6 -4.49 3.97 9.34
CA ILE A 6 -4.53 5.28 8.66
C ILE A 6 -3.49 5.28 7.55
N ALA A 7 -3.84 5.81 6.38
CA ALA A 7 -2.94 6.06 5.27
C ALA A 7 -2.87 7.57 5.01
N ILE A 8 -1.67 8.09 4.73
CA ILE A 8 -1.50 9.48 4.28
C ILE A 8 -1.54 9.47 2.75
N ILE A 9 -2.59 10.07 2.18
CA ILE A 9 -2.77 10.19 0.72
C ILE A 9 -2.90 11.68 0.40
N ASN A 10 -2.07 12.19 -0.52
CA ASN A 10 -2.03 13.61 -0.89
C ASN A 10 -1.83 14.57 0.29
N GLY A 11 -1.18 14.12 1.37
CA GLY A 11 -0.95 14.92 2.58
C GLY A 11 -2.12 14.90 3.57
N GLU A 12 -3.21 14.19 3.27
CA GLU A 12 -4.35 14.00 4.17
C GLU A 12 -4.30 12.63 4.85
N GLU A 13 -4.58 12.59 6.15
CA GLU A 13 -4.81 11.35 6.88
C GLU A 13 -6.20 10.80 6.55
N LYS A 14 -6.25 9.61 5.97
CA LYS A 14 -7.49 8.90 5.68
C LYS A 14 -7.52 7.54 6.37
N GLU A 15 -8.66 7.16 6.94
CA GLU A 15 -8.82 5.79 7.40
C GLU A 15 -8.91 4.84 6.20
N LEU A 16 -8.30 3.66 6.28
CA LEU A 16 -8.34 2.65 5.22
C LEU A 16 -9.77 2.29 4.78
N LYS A 17 -10.73 2.37 5.71
CA LYS A 17 -12.15 2.10 5.41
C LYS A 17 -12.78 3.18 4.51
N GLU A 18 -12.26 4.40 4.54
CA GLU A 18 -12.76 5.59 3.82
C GLU A 18 -12.15 5.74 2.43
N LEU A 19 -11.14 4.93 2.11
CA LEU A 19 -10.53 4.91 0.78
C LEU A 19 -11.48 4.32 -0.26
N SER A 20 -11.52 4.97 -1.43
CA SER A 20 -12.17 4.42 -2.62
C SER A 20 -11.50 3.11 -3.06
N GLU A 21 -12.17 2.31 -3.88
CA GLU A 21 -11.58 1.07 -4.41
C GLU A 21 -10.27 1.34 -5.18
N GLU A 22 -10.22 2.45 -5.91
CA GLU A 22 -9.06 2.86 -6.69
C GLU A 22 -7.88 3.28 -5.80
N GLU A 23 -8.16 4.05 -4.74
CA GLU A 23 -7.16 4.42 -3.73
C GLU A 23 -6.63 3.18 -2.99
N ARG A 24 -7.50 2.23 -2.65
CA ARG A 24 -7.11 0.97 -2.01
C ARG A 24 -6.22 0.13 -2.91
N LYS A 25 -6.56 0.02 -4.19
CA LYS A 25 -5.76 -0.73 -5.18
C LYS A 25 -4.36 -0.13 -5.31
N ARG A 26 -4.27 1.19 -5.47
CA ARG A 26 -2.99 1.90 -5.54
C ARG A 26 -2.16 1.75 -4.26
N LEU A 27 -2.80 1.81 -3.09
CA LEU A 27 -2.14 1.58 -1.81
C LEU A 27 -1.59 0.15 -1.70
N ALA A 28 -2.37 -0.85 -2.10
CA ALA A 28 -1.95 -2.25 -2.08
C ALA A 28 -0.76 -2.51 -3.02
N GLU A 29 -0.76 -1.96 -4.24
CA GLU A 29 0.36 -2.05 -5.17
C GLU A 29 1.64 -1.43 -4.60
N LEU A 30 1.55 -0.23 -4.00
CA LEU A 30 2.67 0.44 -3.36
C LEU A 30 3.23 -0.35 -2.17
N TRP A 31 2.36 -0.92 -1.34
CA TRP A 31 2.76 -1.77 -0.23
C TRP A 31 3.40 -3.07 -0.69
N ASN A 32 2.83 -3.73 -1.69
CA ASN A 32 3.41 -4.94 -2.26
C ASN A 32 4.80 -4.67 -2.83
N ARG A 33 4.97 -3.57 -3.56
CA ARG A 33 6.28 -3.16 -4.07
C ARG A 33 7.28 -2.88 -2.96
N ARG A 34 6.90 -2.13 -1.92
CA ARG A 34 7.79 -1.86 -0.77
C ARG A 34 8.14 -3.12 0.01
N ALA A 35 7.17 -4.01 0.20
CA ALA A 35 7.40 -5.29 0.88
C ALA A 35 8.37 -6.16 0.07
N ALA A 36 8.19 -6.22 -1.25
CA ALA A 36 9.10 -6.90 -2.17
C ALA A 36 10.53 -6.31 -2.08
N GLU A 37 10.67 -4.99 -2.15
CA GLU A 37 11.97 -4.30 -1.98
C GLU A 37 12.62 -4.63 -0.62
N ALA A 38 11.84 -4.66 0.46
CA ALA A 38 12.33 -4.94 1.82
C ALA A 38 12.86 -6.37 1.99
N VAL A 39 12.34 -7.33 1.23
CA VAL A 39 12.81 -8.73 1.26
C VAL A 39 13.82 -9.05 0.16
N ASN A 40 14.38 -8.02 -0.51
CA ASN A 40 15.27 -8.15 -1.67
C ASN A 40 14.67 -9.00 -2.80
N TYR A 41 13.35 -9.00 -2.94
CA TYR A 41 12.68 -9.66 -4.04
C TYR A 41 13.10 -9.00 -5.36
N LYS A 42 13.66 -9.81 -6.26
CA LYS A 42 13.92 -9.42 -7.64
C LYS A 42 12.92 -10.14 -8.52
N GLU A 43 12.08 -9.37 -9.18
CA GLU A 43 11.24 -9.89 -10.24
C GLU A 43 12.16 -10.25 -11.42
N VAL A 44 12.26 -11.53 -11.73
CA VAL A 44 13.04 -12.02 -12.87
C VAL A 44 12.03 -12.33 -13.96
N GLU A 45 11.98 -11.51 -15.01
CA GLU A 45 11.29 -11.88 -16.24
C GLU A 45 12.08 -13.02 -16.90
N SER A 46 11.48 -14.22 -16.91
CA SER A 46 11.92 -15.30 -17.79
C SER A 46 11.26 -15.12 -19.15
N ALA A 47 12.08 -15.03 -20.20
CA ALA A 47 11.65 -15.00 -21.60
C ALA A 47 11.03 -16.33 -22.07
#